data_AF-A0A7K3BAN1-F1
#
_entry.id   AF-A0A7K3BAN1-F1
#
_cell.length_a   1.000
_cell.length_b   1.000
_cell.length_c   1.000
_cell.angle_alpha   90.00
_cell.angle_beta   90.00
_cell.angle_gamma   90.00
#
_symmetry.space_group_name_H-M   'P 1'
#
loop_
_entity.id
_entity.type
_entity.pdbx_description
1 polymer ?
#
loop_
_entity_poly.entity_id
_entity_poly.type
_entity_poly.pdbx_seq_one_letter_code
_entity_poly.pdbx_strand_id
1 'polypeptide(L)'
;MSRYPGGVDPADLDERQLVQELESVHRTRHETLLYGSGAALDAHNSRMAALEGEYLRRHPQRMVSSGRTRAGARARTLRMPVQAQH
;
A
#
# COMPACT_ATOMS: atom_id res chain seq x y z
N MET A 1 19.85 -3.80 20.20
CA MET A 1 19.54 -2.47 19.64
C MET A 1 19.51 -2.62 18.12
N SER A 2 18.34 -2.92 17.57
CA SER A 2 18.20 -3.33 16.17
C SER A 2 18.31 -2.11 15.25
N ARG A 3 19.40 -2.05 14.48
CA ARG A 3 19.58 -1.03 13.44
C ARG A 3 19.22 -1.69 12.11
N TYR A 4 17.92 -1.71 11.79
CA TYR A 4 17.50 -2.01 10.42
C TYR A 4 17.94 -0.82 9.53
N PRO A 5 18.60 -1.07 8.39
CA PRO A 5 18.90 -0.01 7.44
C PRO A 5 17.57 0.49 6.85
N GLY A 6 16.94 1.49 7.46
CA GLY A 6 15.65 2.01 6.99
C GLY A 6 14.73 2.69 8.01
N GLY A 7 15.10 2.81 9.29
CA GLY A 7 14.32 3.54 10.31
C GLY A 7 13.91 2.68 11.51
N VAL A 8 13.03 3.22 12.35
CA VAL A 8 12.43 2.52 13.51
C VAL A 8 11.58 1.34 13.03
N ASP A 9 11.58 0.23 13.77
CA ASP A 9 10.73 -0.94 13.46
C ASP A 9 9.25 -0.49 13.40
N PRO A 10 8.49 -0.84 12.34
CA PRO A 10 7.06 -0.53 12.29
C PRO A 10 6.27 -0.94 13.53
N ALA A 11 6.65 -2.04 14.19
CA ALA A 11 6.00 -2.50 15.41
C ALA A 11 6.15 -1.52 16.58
N ASP A 12 7.22 -0.72 16.59
CA ASP A 12 7.53 0.28 17.63
C ASP A 12 6.89 1.66 17.34
N LEU A 13 6.29 1.86 16.16
CA LEU A 13 5.63 3.11 15.80
C LEU A 13 4.24 3.21 16.46
N ASP A 14 3.89 4.39 16.98
CA ASP A 14 2.50 4.67 17.31
C ASP A 14 1.63 4.80 16.04
N GLU A 15 0.30 4.79 16.20
CA GLU A 15 -0.62 4.82 15.06
C GLU A 15 -0.44 6.06 14.16
N ARG A 16 -0.21 7.24 14.75
CA ARG A 16 -0.05 8.47 13.97
C ARG A 16 1.26 8.43 13.19
N GLN A 17 2.33 7.97 13.82
CA GLN A 17 3.63 7.80 13.18
C GLN A 17 3.54 6.78 12.04
N LEU A 18 2.89 5.63 12.25
CA LEU A 18 2.71 4.61 11.23
C LEU A 18 1.97 5.15 10.00
N VAL A 19 0.86 5.87 10.20
CA VAL A 19 0.10 6.49 9.10
C VAL A 19 0.93 7.55 8.39
N GLN A 20 1.64 8.40 9.12
CA GLN A 20 2.48 9.44 8.52
C GLN A 20 3.62 8.86 7.66
N GLU A 21 4.25 7.79 8.13
CA GLU A 21 5.32 7.09 7.42
C GLU A 21 4.79 6.39 6.17
N LEU A 22 3.60 5.79 6.23
CA LEU A 22 2.91 5.22 5.07
C LEU A 22 2.64 6.27 4.00
N GLU A 23 2.08 7.41 4.37
CA GLU A 23 1.85 8.52 3.43
C GLU A 23 3.15 8.99 2.78
N SER A 24 4.22 9.12 3.57
CA SER A 24 5.52 9.57 3.08
C SER A 24 6.14 8.58 2.09
N VAL A 25 6.13 7.28 2.41
CA VAL A 25 6.71 6.24 1.54
C VAL A 25 5.90 6.07 0.26
N HIS A 26 4.57 6.21 0.32
CA HIS A 26 3.72 6.15 -0.88
C HIS A 26 3.93 7.37 -1.79
N ARG A 27 4.10 8.56 -1.23
CA ARG A 27 4.31 9.80 -2.00
C ARG A 27 5.55 9.73 -2.90
N THR A 28 6.64 9.13 -2.41
CA THR A 28 7.93 9.08 -3.12
C THR A 28 8.12 7.80 -3.96
N ARG A 29 7.12 6.92 -3.99
CA ARG A 29 7.20 5.63 -4.69
C ARG A 29 7.52 5.76 -6.16
N HIS A 30 6.79 6.62 -6.86
CA HIS A 30 6.93 6.77 -8.31
C HIS A 30 8.29 7.37 -8.67
N GLU A 31 8.74 8.37 -7.93
CA GLU A 31 10.06 8.99 -8.09
C GLU A 31 11.19 7.98 -7.83
N THR A 32 11.10 7.21 -6.75
CA THR A 32 12.08 6.18 -6.41
C THR A 32 12.14 5.07 -7.49
N LEU A 33 10.99 4.73 -8.09
CA LEU A 33 10.91 3.75 -9.17
C LEU A 33 11.61 4.24 -10.45
N LEU A 34 11.43 5.52 -10.81
CA LEU A 34 11.96 6.06 -12.06
C LEU A 34 13.42 6.49 -11.96
N TYR A 35 13.82 7.04 -10.81
CA TYR A 35 15.10 7.75 -10.67
C TYR A 35 15.98 7.22 -9.53
N GLY A 36 15.49 6.27 -8.73
CA GLY A 36 16.27 5.63 -7.68
C GLY A 36 17.30 4.66 -8.24
N SER A 37 18.42 4.50 -7.52
CA SER A 37 19.32 3.36 -7.77
C SER A 37 18.63 2.05 -7.42
N GLY A 38 19.13 0.91 -7.93
CA GLY A 38 18.58 -0.41 -7.57
C GLY A 38 18.55 -0.64 -6.05
N ALA A 39 19.63 -0.29 -5.35
CA ALA A 39 19.70 -0.39 -3.90
C ALA A 39 18.69 0.52 -3.18
N ALA A 40 18.45 1.74 -3.69
CA ALA A 40 17.45 2.64 -3.14
C ALA A 40 16.03 2.09 -3.34
N LEU A 41 15.75 1.53 -4.52
CA LEU A 41 14.47 0.90 -4.82
C LEU A 41 14.20 -0.32 -3.93
N ASP A 42 15.21 -1.16 -3.71
CA ASP A 42 15.11 -2.34 -2.86
C ASP A 42 14.83 -1.95 -1.40
N ALA A 43 15.60 -1.01 -0.85
CA ALA A 43 15.37 -0.49 0.50
C ALA A 43 13.96 0.12 0.65
N HIS A 44 13.51 0.87 -0.35
CA HIS A 44 12.17 1.46 -0.38
C HIS A 44 11.07 0.39 -0.44
N ASN A 45 11.25 -0.66 -1.27
CA ASN A 45 10.32 -1.81 -1.34
C ASN A 45 10.20 -2.50 0.02
N SER A 46 11.33 -2.80 0.66
CA SER A 46 11.35 -3.46 1.97
C SER A 46 10.67 -2.61 3.04
N ARG A 47 10.95 -1.30 3.08
CA ARG A 47 10.32 -0.37 4.03
C ARG A 47 8.80 -0.28 3.82
N MET A 48 8.36 -0.14 2.57
CA MET A 48 6.94 -0.09 2.22
C MET A 48 6.21 -1.36 2.68
N ALA A 49 6.76 -2.53 2.33
CA ALA A 49 6.15 -3.81 2.71
C ALA A 49 6.05 -3.99 4.24
N ALA A 50 7.07 -3.55 5.00
CA ALA A 50 7.08 -3.65 6.44
C ALA A 50 6.00 -2.75 7.10
N LEU A 51 5.88 -1.50 6.64
CA LEU A 51 4.85 -0.57 7.13
C LEU A 51 3.43 -1.04 6.78
N GLU A 52 3.23 -1.52 5.55
CA GLU A 52 1.94 -2.04 5.11
C GLU A 52 1.54 -3.29 5.88
N GLY A 53 2.48 -4.22 6.11
CA GLY A 53 2.25 -5.41 6.92
C GLY A 53 1.81 -5.08 8.34
N GLU A 54 2.46 -4.12 8.97
CA GLU A 54 2.10 -3.67 10.31
C GLU A 54 0.71 -3.01 10.35
N TYR A 55 0.39 -2.16 9.38
CA TYR A 55 -0.93 -1.56 9.28
C TYR A 55 -2.04 -2.62 9.09
N LEU A 56 -1.81 -3.60 8.22
CA LEU A 56 -2.75 -4.70 8.02
C LEU A 56 -2.94 -5.56 9.28
N ARG A 57 -1.88 -5.77 10.05
CA ARG A 57 -1.91 -6.49 11.32
C ARG A 57 -2.74 -5.75 12.38
N ARG A 58 -2.62 -4.42 12.46
CA ARG A 58 -3.41 -3.57 13.37
C ARG A 58 -4.86 -3.39 12.94
N HIS A 59 -5.12 -3.42 11.63
CA HIS A 59 -6.43 -3.15 11.04
C HIS A 59 -7.00 -4.35 10.26
N PRO A 60 -7.22 -5.51 10.91
CA PRO A 60 -7.70 -6.71 10.22
C PRO A 60 -9.11 -6.57 9.64
N GLN A 61 -9.92 -5.66 10.19
CA GLN A 61 -11.29 -5.39 9.74
C GLN A 61 -11.41 -4.17 8.81
N ARG A 62 -10.29 -3.69 8.23
CA ARG A 62 -10.31 -2.51 7.34
C ARG A 62 -11.36 -2.68 6.23
N MET A 63 -12.07 -1.60 5.93
CA MET A 63 -13.05 -1.61 4.85
C MET A 63 -12.34 -1.85 3.50
N VAL A 64 -12.64 -2.97 2.87
CA VAL A 64 -12.22 -3.26 1.50
C VAL A 64 -13.30 -2.75 0.56
N SER A 65 -12.99 -1.73 -0.23
CA SER A 65 -13.91 -1.27 -1.28
C SER A 65 -14.17 -2.42 -2.26
N SER A 66 -15.44 -2.77 -2.46
CA SER A 66 -15.83 -3.86 -3.38
C SER A 66 -15.25 -3.66 -4.78
N GLY A 67 -15.17 -2.42 -5.25
CA GLY A 67 -14.57 -2.05 -6.53
C GLY A 67 -13.07 -2.31 -6.67
N ARG A 68 -12.35 -2.54 -5.55
CA ARG A 68 -10.93 -2.93 -5.49
C ARG A 68 -10.74 -4.43 -5.24
N THR A 69 -11.82 -5.21 -5.27
CA THR A 69 -11.77 -6.68 -5.25
C THR A 69 -11.99 -7.25 -6.64
N ARG A 70 -11.45 -8.44 -6.93
CA ARG A 70 -11.75 -9.14 -8.19
C ARG A 70 -13.24 -9.45 -8.33
N ALA A 71 -13.92 -9.79 -7.23
CA ALA A 71 -15.34 -10.07 -7.21
C ALA A 71 -16.18 -8.83 -7.60
N GLY A 72 -15.91 -7.67 -7.00
CA GLY A 72 -16.61 -6.44 -7.35
C GLY A 72 -16.25 -5.90 -8.74
N ALA A 73 -15.02 -6.12 -9.22
CA ALA A 73 -14.66 -5.82 -10.61
C ALA A 73 -15.50 -6.66 -11.60
N ARG A 74 -15.66 -7.96 -11.33
CA ARG A 74 -16.53 -8.86 -12.13
C ARG A 74 -18.00 -8.47 -12.05
N ALA A 75 -18.50 -8.12 -10.86
CA ALA A 75 -19.89 -7.67 -10.68
C ALA A 75 -20.18 -6.38 -11.44
N ARG A 76 -19.20 -5.46 -11.57
CA ARG A 76 -19.33 -4.25 -12.40
C ARG A 76 -19.42 -4.57 -13.89
N THR A 77 -18.61 -5.51 -14.40
CA THR A 77 -18.68 -5.94 -15.80
C THR A 77 -20.03 -6.59 -16.13
N LEU A 78 -20.56 -7.43 -15.23
CA LEU A 78 -21.88 -8.04 -15.38
C LEU A 78 -23.04 -7.04 -15.26
N ARG A 79 -22.82 -5.89 -14.62
CA ARG A 79 -23.82 -4.83 -14.40
C ARG A 79 -23.80 -3.73 -15.48
N MET A 80 -22.90 -3.79 -16.47
CA MET A 80 -23.01 -2.90 -17.64
C MET A 80 -24.21 -3.34 -18.48
N PRO A 81 -25.30 -2.56 -18.58
CA PRO A 81 -26.37 -2.89 -19.49
C PRO A 81 -25.83 -2.76 -20.92
N VAL A 82 -26.12 -3.76 -21.73
CA VAL A 82 -26.16 -3.66 -23.18
C VAL A 82 -27.07 -2.48 -23.53
N GLN A 83 -26.49 -1.30 -23.77
CA GLN A 83 -27.11 -0.33 -24.65
C GLN A 83 -26.84 -0.82 -26.08
N ALA A 84 -27.53 -1.89 -26.45
CA ALA A 84 -27.79 -2.18 -27.85
C ALA A 84 -29.17 -1.58 -28.16
N GLN A 85 -29.22 -0.90 -29.31
CA GLN A 85 -30.41 -0.46 -30.06
C GLN A 85 -31.03 0.82 -29.47
N HIS A 86 -31.25 1.90 -30.23
CA HIS A 86 -31.69 2.01 -31.63
C HIS A 86 -30.98 3.15 -32.39
#